data_AF-A0A1Q6EZ30-F1
#
_entry.id   AF-A0A1Q6EZ30-F1
#
_cell.length_a   1.000
_cell.length_b   1.000
_cell.length_c   1.000
_cell.angle_alpha   90.00
_cell.angle_beta   90.00
_cell.angle_gamma   90.00
#
_symmetry.space_group_name_H-M   'P 1'
#
loop_
_entity.id
_entity.type
_entity.pdbx_description
1 polymer ?
#
loop_
_entity_poly.entity_id
_entity_poly.type
_entity_poly.pdbx_seq_one_letter_code
_entity_poly.pdbx_strand_id
1 'polypeptide(L)'
;MTRIEKEKEIIEVMIRLYCRRKLHAEQLPPEYAELLAYARRRLDMCRFGEHKSACRRCPVHCYAKDKRQLMRQVMRWCGPRMIIYHPLITLRHYLSR
;
A
#
# COMPACT_ATOMS: atom_id res chain seq x y z
N MET A 1 -11.58 -13.54 -0.17
CA MET A 1 -10.51 -12.53 -0.17
C MET A 1 -9.26 -13.07 0.49
N THR A 2 -8.25 -13.32 -0.32
CA THR A 2 -6.90 -13.74 0.06
C THR A 2 -6.16 -12.61 0.77
N ARG A 3 -5.09 -12.92 1.51
CA ARG A 3 -4.20 -11.94 2.14
C ARG A 3 -3.59 -11.01 1.09
N ILE A 4 -3.21 -11.57 -0.05
CA ILE A 4 -2.63 -10.81 -1.17
C ILE A 4 -3.64 -9.82 -1.76
N GLU A 5 -4.90 -10.24 -1.98
CA GLU A 5 -5.96 -9.35 -2.45
C GLU A 5 -6.20 -8.20 -1.48
N LYS A 6 -6.25 -8.48 -0.16
CA LYS A 6 -6.39 -7.44 0.87
C LYS A 6 -5.24 -6.44 0.83
N GLU A 7 -3.99 -6.90 0.72
CA GLU A 7 -2.83 -6.01 0.64
C GLU A 7 -2.87 -5.15 -0.64
N LYS A 8 -3.35 -5.68 -1.77
CA LYS A 8 -3.52 -4.89 -3.01
C LYS A 8 -4.55 -3.78 -2.84
N GLU A 9 -5.71 -4.09 -2.27
CA GLU A 9 -6.77 -3.10 -2.01
C GLU A 9 -6.28 -2.00 -1.06
N ILE A 10 -5.60 -2.38 0.02
CA ILE A 10 -5.05 -1.42 0.98
C ILE A 10 -4.06 -0.48 0.30
N ILE A 11 -3.11 -1.01 -0.48
CA ILE A 11 -2.13 -0.18 -1.18
C ILE A 11 -2.82 0.76 -2.17
N GLU A 12 -3.80 0.28 -2.93
CA GLU A 12 -4.56 1.11 -3.87
C GLU A 12 -5.27 2.26 -3.16
N VAL A 13 -6.00 1.96 -2.08
CA VAL A 13 -6.68 2.97 -1.26
C VAL A 13 -5.70 4.00 -0.75
N MET A 14 -4.55 3.57 -0.21
CA MET A 14 -3.52 4.49 0.29
C MET A 14 -2.97 5.39 -0.82
N ILE A 15 -2.61 4.84 -1.98
CA ILE A 15 -2.06 5.63 -3.09
C ILE A 15 -3.11 6.63 -3.60
N ARG A 16 -4.35 6.20 -3.82
CA ARG A 16 -5.42 7.09 -4.31
C ARG A 16 -5.72 8.20 -3.30
N LEU A 17 -5.78 7.87 -2.01
CA LEU A 17 -5.99 8.83 -0.94
C LEU A 17 -4.84 9.86 -0.91
N TYR A 18 -3.59 9.39 -1.00
CA TYR A 18 -2.42 10.27 -1.05
C TYR A 18 -2.50 11.23 -2.23
N CYS A 19 -2.77 10.74 -3.45
CA CYS A 19 -2.84 11.60 -4.63
C CYS A 19 -3.95 12.65 -4.52
N ARG A 20 -5.15 12.23 -4.10
CA ARG A 20 -6.29 13.15 -3.98
C ARG A 20 -6.11 14.19 -2.87
N ARG A 21 -5.58 13.80 -1.72
CA ARG A 21 -5.57 14.65 -0.52
C ARG A 21 -4.25 15.37 -0.27
N LYS A 22 -3.11 14.79 -0.69
CA LYS A 22 -1.78 15.39 -0.51
C LYS A 22 -1.29 16.10 -1.76
N LEU A 23 -1.54 15.54 -2.94
CA LEU A 23 -1.13 16.15 -4.21
C LEU A 23 -2.24 16.98 -4.86
N HIS A 24 -3.46 16.93 -4.32
CA HIS A 24 -4.64 17.59 -4.89
C HIS A 24 -4.88 17.23 -6.36
N ALA A 25 -4.46 16.02 -6.76
CA ALA A 25 -4.64 15.53 -8.10
C ALA A 25 -6.05 14.93 -8.25
N GLU A 26 -6.80 15.42 -9.24
CA GLU A 26 -8.13 14.90 -9.57
C GLU A 26 -8.05 13.45 -10.10
N GLN A 27 -6.98 13.16 -10.83
CA GLN A 27 -6.69 11.86 -11.42
C GLN A 27 -5.40 11.27 -10.83
N LEU A 28 -5.21 9.96 -11.00
CA LEU A 28 -4.01 9.29 -10.53
C LEU A 28 -2.82 9.68 -11.42
N PRO A 29 -1.80 10.41 -10.91
CA PRO A 29 -0.70 10.84 -11.76
C PRO A 29 0.09 9.63 -12.29
N PRO A 30 0.72 9.72 -13.48
CA PRO A 30 1.40 8.60 -14.13
C PRO A 30 2.40 7.86 -13.22
N GLU A 31 3.19 8.60 -12.45
CA GLU A 31 4.16 8.05 -11.50
C GLU A 31 3.51 7.14 -10.44
N TYR A 32 2.34 7.53 -9.93
CA TYR A 32 1.60 6.78 -8.91
C TYR A 32 0.76 5.65 -9.52
N ALA A 33 0.34 5.79 -10.78
CA ALA A 33 -0.27 4.70 -11.54
C ALA A 33 0.75 3.58 -11.78
N GLU A 34 1.97 3.93 -12.18
CA GLU A 34 3.08 2.98 -12.28
C GLU A 34 3.43 2.35 -10.93
N LEU A 35 3.47 3.15 -9.86
CA LEU A 35 3.73 2.65 -8.51
C LEU A 35 2.68 1.61 -8.09
N LEU A 36 1.41 1.87 -8.37
CA LEU A 36 0.31 0.96 -8.08
C LEU A 36 0.42 -0.33 -8.90
N ALA A 37 0.65 -0.22 -10.21
CA ALA A 37 0.84 -1.38 -11.08
C ALA A 37 2.03 -2.24 -10.64
N TYR A 38 3.16 -1.59 -10.31
CA TYR A 38 4.35 -2.23 -9.78
C TYR A 38 4.05 -2.97 -8.46
N ALA A 39 3.38 -2.30 -7.51
CA ALA A 39 3.02 -2.88 -6.23
C ALA A 39 2.13 -4.12 -6.39
N ARG A 40 1.11 -4.06 -7.25
CA ARG A 40 0.22 -5.18 -7.57
C ARG A 40 1.02 -6.37 -8.11
N ARG A 41 1.87 -6.15 -9.12
CA ARG A 41 2.72 -7.19 -9.70
C ARG A 41 3.65 -7.83 -8.67
N ARG A 42 4.25 -7.06 -7.76
CA ARG A 42 5.09 -7.62 -6.67
C ARG A 42 4.29 -8.42 -5.64
N LEU A 43 3.03 -8.08 -5.42
CA LEU A 43 2.13 -8.82 -4.53
C LEU A 43 1.67 -10.13 -5.18
N ASP A 44 1.39 -10.13 -6.49
CA ASP A 44 1.07 -11.34 -7.26
C ASP A 44 2.19 -12.39 -7.19
N MET A 45 3.44 -11.95 -7.31
CA MET A 45 4.61 -12.83 -7.24
C MET A 45 5.18 -12.96 -5.82
N CYS A 46 4.39 -12.69 -4.78
CA CYS A 46 4.90 -12.71 -3.42
C CYS A 46 5.19 -14.15 -2.97
N ARG A 47 6.47 -14.45 -2.69
CA ARG A 47 6.90 -15.75 -2.18
C ARG A 47 6.24 -16.20 -0.87
N PHE A 48 5.66 -15.28 -0.11
CA PHE A 48 4.99 -15.59 1.16
C PHE A 48 3.48 -15.81 1.00
N GLY A 49 2.90 -15.40 -0.13
CA GLY A 49 1.47 -15.56 -0.42
C GLY A 49 0.58 -15.19 0.77
N GLU A 50 -0.21 -16.16 1.22
CA GLU A 50 -1.15 -15.99 2.34
C GLU A 50 -0.48 -15.79 3.71
N HIS A 51 0.78 -16.24 3.86
CA HIS A 51 1.58 -16.05 5.06
C HIS A 51 2.35 -14.71 5.05
N LYS A 52 2.06 -13.83 4.09
CA LYS A 52 2.70 -12.52 3.98
C LYS A 52 2.41 -11.65 5.22
N SER A 53 3.48 -11.31 5.93
CA SER A 53 3.46 -10.23 6.93
C SER A 53 3.32 -8.85 6.29
N ALA A 54 2.94 -7.86 7.10
CA ALA A 54 2.80 -6.48 6.67
C ALA A 54 4.08 -5.97 5.98
N CYS A 55 3.94 -5.21 4.89
CA CYS A 55 5.09 -4.77 4.07
C CYS A 55 6.23 -4.08 4.85
N ARG A 56 5.92 -3.34 5.93
CA ARG A 56 6.93 -2.71 6.81
C ARG A 56 7.82 -3.71 7.56
N ARG A 57 7.28 -4.90 7.89
CA ARG A 57 7.94 -6.00 8.62
C ARG A 57 8.30 -7.17 7.72
N CYS A 58 8.28 -6.97 6.39
CA CYS A 58 8.62 -8.03 5.47
C CYS A 58 10.14 -8.31 5.54
N PRO A 59 10.57 -9.58 5.67
CA PRO A 59 11.99 -9.92 5.86
C PRO A 59 12.83 -9.73 4.59
N VAL A 60 12.19 -9.51 3.43
CA VAL A 60 12.88 -9.37 2.13
C VAL A 60 12.76 -7.96 1.57
N HIS A 61 13.76 -7.54 0.79
CA HIS A 61 13.70 -6.32 0.01
C HIS A 61 13.04 -6.58 -1.35
N CYS A 62 11.73 -6.32 -1.42
CA CYS A 62 10.94 -6.58 -2.62
C CYS A 62 10.78 -5.36 -3.55
N TYR A 63 11.07 -4.13 -3.15
CA TYR A 63 10.85 -2.95 -4.00
C TYR A 63 12.19 -2.41 -4.50
N ALA A 64 12.23 -2.00 -5.77
CA ALA A 64 13.32 -1.18 -6.30
C ALA A 64 13.46 0.12 -5.46
N LYS A 65 14.67 0.69 -5.41
CA LYS A 65 15.02 1.75 -4.47
C LYS A 65 14.12 2.99 -4.61
N ASP A 66 13.87 3.41 -5.84
CA ASP A 66 12.99 4.49 -6.26
C ASP A 66 11.53 4.25 -5.86
N LYS A 67 10.93 3.12 -6.29
CA LYS A 67 9.53 2.79 -5.96
C LYS A 67 9.34 2.56 -4.46
N ARG A 68 10.38 2.07 -3.75
CA ARG A 68 10.37 1.92 -2.29
C ARG A 68 10.34 3.27 -1.58
N GLN A 69 11.06 4.27 -2.07
CA GLN A 69 11.04 5.61 -1.50
C GLN A 69 9.65 6.24 -1.67
N LEU A 70 9.07 6.17 -2.87
CA LEU A 70 7.71 6.65 -3.14
C LEU A 70 6.67 5.96 -2.26
N MET A 71 6.69 4.62 -2.20
CA MET A 71 5.77 3.86 -1.35
C MET A 71 5.91 4.22 0.13
N ARG A 72 7.12 4.50 0.62
CA ARG A 72 7.33 4.96 2.00
C ARG A 72 6.71 6.33 2.25
N GLN A 73 6.77 7.25 1.31
CA GLN A 73 6.12 8.56 1.43
C GLN A 73 4.60 8.40 1.56
N VAL A 74 4.00 7.59 0.67
CA VAL A 74 2.57 7.24 0.71
C VAL A 74 2.23 6.61 2.07
N MET A 75 2.97 5.56 2.47
CA MET A 75 2.70 4.86 3.73
C MET A 75 2.85 5.76 4.96
N ARG A 76 3.86 6.63 5.02
CA ARG A 76 4.09 7.53 6.15
C ARG A 76 2.99 8.58 6.27
N TRP A 77 2.49 9.07 5.14
CA TRP A 77 1.44 10.08 5.14
C TRP A 77 0.05 9.47 5.39
N CYS A 78 -0.27 8.36 4.74
CA CYS A 78 -1.55 7.66 4.89
C CYS A 78 -1.68 6.93 6.22
N GLY A 79 -0.61 6.33 6.74
CA GLY A 79 -0.62 5.47 7.94
C GLY A 79 -1.48 5.99 9.11
N PRO A 80 -1.19 7.18 9.69
CA PRO A 80 -1.98 7.73 10.79
C PRO A 80 -3.39 8.17 10.35
N ARG A 81 -3.58 8.47 9.06
CA ARG A 81 -4.84 8.97 8.50
C ARG A 81 -5.79 7.85 8.11
N MET A 82 -5.31 6.62 7.92
CA MET A 82 -6.16 5.46 7.63
C MET A 82 -7.17 5.20 8.75
N ILE A 83 -6.86 5.54 10.01
CA ILE A 83 -7.80 5.47 11.14
C ILE A 83 -9.05 6.31 10.86
N ILE A 84 -8.88 7.48 10.26
CA ILE A 84 -9.95 8.45 10.00
C ILE A 84 -10.72 8.08 8.72
N TYR A 85 -10.00 7.72 7.65
CA TYR A 85 -10.63 7.51 6.33
C TYR A 85 -11.13 6.08 6.12
N HIS A 86 -10.51 5.08 6.75
CA HIS A 86 -10.86 3.67 6.61
C HIS A 86 -10.72 2.93 7.95
N PRO A 87 -11.60 3.23 8.92
CA PRO A 87 -11.49 2.69 10.28
C PRO A 87 -11.56 1.16 10.33
N LEU A 88 -12.44 0.52 9.54
CA LEU A 88 -12.58 -0.95 9.48
C LEU A 88 -11.31 -1.66 8.97
N ILE A 89 -10.66 -1.08 7.95
CA ILE A 89 -9.40 -1.59 7.39
C ILE A 89 -8.30 -1.43 8.44
N THR A 90 -8.26 -0.28 9.12
CA THR A 90 -7.26 0.00 10.14
C THR A 90 -7.42 -0.91 11.35
N LEU A 91 -8.65 -1.17 11.80
CA LEU A 91 -8.92 -2.08 12.92
C LEU A 91 -8.44 -3.50 12.60
N ARG A 92 -8.78 -4.03 11.40
CA ARG A 92 -8.29 -5.33 10.93
C ARG A 92 -6.77 -5.37 10.78
N HIS A 93 -6.15 -4.28 10.33
CA HIS A 93 -4.71 -4.19 10.16
C HIS A 93 -3.96 -3.97 11.46
N TYR A 94 -4.56 -3.37 12.48
CA TYR A 94 -3.96 -3.18 13.80
C TYR A 94 -4.07 -4.46 14.64
N LEU A 95 -5.22 -5.16 14.58
CA LEU A 95 -5.48 -6.39 15.33
C LEU A 95 -4.82 -7.65 14.71
N SER A 96 -4.56 -7.69 13.40
CA SER A 96 -3.87 -8.81 12.74
C SER A 96 -2.35 -8.62 12.61
N ARG A 97 -1.78 -7.68 13.38
CA ARG A 97 -0.38 -7.28 13.33
C ARG A 97 0.39 -7.63 14.59
#